data_AF-A0A075GFH5-F1
#
_entry.id   AF-A0A075GFH5-F1
#
_cell.length_a   1.000
_cell.length_b   1.000
_cell.length_c   1.000
_cell.angle_alpha   90.00
_cell.angle_beta   90.00
_cell.angle_gamma   90.00
#
_symmetry.space_group_name_H-M   'P 1'
#
loop_
_entity.id
_entity.type
_entity.pdbx_description
1 polymer ?
#
loop_
_entity_poly.entity_id
_entity_poly.type
_entity_poly.pdbx_seq_one_letter_code
_entity_poly.pdbx_strand_id
1 'polypeptide(L)'
;MFPALDEDSMPTCSIEGVHPSILSIIGGIEVSEAVKIITGKAPSLKDKVLHVDLENLIFNFTKVSRVQECSVCGSGKKQDKPKEELILEELCGRNRGKRTFSVTPTYPVVLNVDDVTSIAKERGFVVENLGDLGISMRTNDISVSFMKSGSAVLVGPKDEQEATSLYKDFIGTKSIITEHKNI
;
A
#
# COMPACT_ATOMS: atom_id res chain seq x y z
N MET A 1 -0.70 -20.44 17.89
CA MET A 1 -1.95 -19.70 17.67
C MET A 1 -1.71 -18.30 18.16
N PHE A 2 -1.69 -17.32 17.25
CA PHE A 2 -1.60 -15.93 17.65
C PHE A 2 -2.90 -15.56 18.39
N PRO A 3 -2.85 -14.82 19.51
CA PRO A 3 -4.05 -14.30 20.16
C PRO A 3 -4.82 -13.43 19.16
N ALA A 4 -6.11 -13.18 19.44
CA ALA A 4 -6.90 -12.25 18.65
C ALA A 4 -6.15 -10.90 18.63
N LEU A 5 -5.63 -10.53 17.45
CA LEU A 5 -4.95 -9.27 17.24
C LEU A 5 -6.03 -8.23 17.02
N ASP A 6 -6.26 -7.40 18.03
CA ASP A 6 -7.07 -6.19 17.90
C ASP A 6 -6.14 -5.07 17.45
N GLU A 7 -6.22 -4.70 16.17
CA GLU A 7 -5.33 -3.71 15.55
C GLU A 7 -5.37 -2.35 16.28
N ASP A 8 -6.51 -1.98 16.86
CA ASP A 8 -6.67 -0.74 17.63
C ASP A 8 -5.90 -0.75 18.96
N SER A 9 -5.65 -1.94 19.52
CA SER A 9 -4.91 -2.12 20.77
C SER A 9 -3.41 -2.30 20.59
N MET A 10 -2.97 -2.62 19.36
CA MET A 10 -1.56 -2.87 19.08
C MET A 10 -0.80 -1.54 18.94
N PRO A 11 0.34 -1.37 19.62
CA PRO A 11 1.09 -0.16 19.51
C PRO A 11 1.68 -0.04 18.09
N THR A 12 1.46 1.10 17.45
CA THR A 12 1.83 1.29 16.03
C THR A 12 3.34 1.38 15.86
N CYS A 13 3.84 1.07 14.67
CA CYS A 13 5.25 1.30 14.31
C CYS A 13 5.69 2.77 14.51
N SER A 14 4.74 3.72 14.50
CA SER A 14 5.04 5.13 14.77
C SER A 14 5.30 5.46 16.25
N ILE A 15 4.91 4.55 17.16
CA ILE A 15 5.09 4.67 18.61
C ILE A 15 6.29 3.83 19.07
N GLU A 16 6.33 2.54 18.71
CA GLU A 16 7.37 1.60 19.18
C GLU A 16 8.62 1.61 18.30
N GLY A 17 8.51 2.14 17.08
CA GLY A 17 9.57 2.05 16.08
C GLY A 17 9.75 0.63 15.54
N VAL A 18 10.84 0.44 14.80
CA VAL A 18 11.27 -0.87 14.29
C VAL A 18 12.74 -1.04 14.68
N HIS A 19 13.09 -2.19 15.27
CA HIS A 19 14.48 -2.47 15.65
C HIS A 19 15.38 -2.50 14.40
N PRO A 20 16.33 -1.56 14.20
CA PRO A 20 17.02 -1.40 12.91
C PRO A 20 17.73 -2.66 12.40
N SER A 21 18.27 -3.48 13.30
CA SER A 21 18.95 -4.73 12.91
C SER A 21 18.05 -5.74 12.20
N ILE A 22 16.73 -5.74 12.45
CA ILE A 22 15.81 -6.69 11.77
C ILE A 22 15.78 -6.43 10.27
N LEU A 23 15.87 -5.16 9.85
CA LEU A 23 15.82 -4.76 8.45
C LEU A 23 17.00 -5.35 7.68
N SER A 24 18.22 -5.24 8.23
CA SER A 24 19.42 -5.79 7.62
C SER A 24 19.42 -7.32 7.60
N ILE A 25 18.92 -7.97 8.65
CA ILE A 25 18.84 -9.43 8.75
C ILE A 25 17.85 -9.98 7.72
N ILE A 26 16.62 -9.47 7.71
CA ILE A 26 15.57 -9.94 6.79
C ILE A 26 15.94 -9.59 5.35
N GLY A 27 16.34 -8.35 5.07
CA GLY A 27 16.73 -7.94 3.72
C GLY A 27 17.91 -8.73 3.17
N GLY A 28 18.92 -9.03 4.00
CA GLY A 28 20.04 -9.90 3.60
C GLY A 28 19.62 -11.34 3.26
N ILE A 29 18.66 -11.89 4.01
CA ILE A 29 18.09 -13.22 3.74
C ILE A 29 17.30 -13.20 2.43
N GLU A 30 16.44 -12.20 2.21
CA GLU A 30 15.66 -12.04 0.97
C GLU A 30 16.56 -11.92 -0.27
N VAL A 31 17.64 -11.12 -0.19
CA VAL A 31 18.64 -11.00 -1.26
C VAL A 31 19.29 -12.36 -1.54
N SER A 32 19.68 -13.11 -0.50
CA SER A 32 20.27 -14.44 -0.65
C SER A 32 19.32 -15.43 -1.33
N GLU A 33 18.03 -15.42 -0.97
CA GLU A 33 17.01 -16.26 -1.59
C GLU A 33 16.75 -15.85 -3.06
N ALA A 34 16.71 -14.55 -3.35
CA ALA A 34 16.58 -14.04 -4.71
C ALA A 34 17.77 -14.45 -5.59
N VAL A 35 18.99 -14.36 -5.08
CA VAL A 35 20.21 -14.82 -5.79
C VAL A 35 20.14 -16.33 -6.08
N LYS A 36 19.61 -17.14 -5.16
CA LYS A 36 19.40 -18.57 -5.42
C LYS A 36 18.46 -18.78 -6.62
N ILE A 37 17.32 -18.09 -6.65
CA ILE A 37 16.35 -18.18 -7.76
C ILE A 37 17.02 -17.81 -9.09
N ILE A 38 17.70 -16.65 -9.14
CA ILE A 38 18.33 -16.12 -10.34
C ILE A 38 19.43 -17.06 -10.87
N THR A 39 20.16 -17.71 -9.97
CA THR A 39 21.24 -18.66 -10.31
C THR A 39 20.76 -20.10 -10.52
N GLY A 40 19.44 -20.33 -10.59
CA GLY A 40 18.85 -21.65 -10.81
C GLY A 40 18.96 -22.61 -9.61
N LYS A 41 19.28 -22.10 -8.43
CA LYS A 41 19.35 -22.85 -7.17
C LYS A 41 17.98 -22.86 -6.48
N ALA A 42 17.67 -23.95 -5.80
CA ALA A 42 16.46 -24.04 -4.99
C ALA A 42 16.54 -23.09 -3.78
N PRO A 43 15.53 -22.24 -3.52
CA PRO A 43 15.46 -21.41 -2.32
C PRO A 43 15.40 -22.25 -1.05
N SER A 44 16.04 -21.80 0.03
CA SER A 44 16.01 -22.48 1.33
C SER A 44 14.67 -22.29 2.05
N LEU A 45 14.00 -21.17 1.79
CA LEU A 45 12.68 -20.79 2.32
C LEU A 45 11.51 -21.26 1.45
N LYS A 46 11.76 -22.06 0.42
CA LYS A 46 10.68 -22.65 -0.38
C LYS A 46 9.69 -23.38 0.55
N ASP A 47 8.41 -23.06 0.38
CA ASP A 47 7.28 -23.62 1.15
C ASP A 47 7.42 -23.45 2.67
N LYS A 48 8.12 -22.39 3.12
CA LYS A 48 8.32 -22.09 4.54
C LYS A 48 8.14 -20.61 4.83
N VAL A 49 7.59 -20.33 6.00
CA VAL A 49 7.63 -19.01 6.64
C VAL A 49 8.79 -19.01 7.62
N LEU A 50 9.68 -18.02 7.50
CA LEU A 50 10.73 -17.75 8.45
C LEU A 50 10.23 -16.75 9.49
N HIS A 51 10.29 -17.12 10.76
CA HIS A 51 10.04 -16.25 11.90
C HIS A 51 11.36 -16.00 12.64
N VAL A 52 11.75 -14.73 12.77
CA VAL A 52 12.97 -14.30 13.44
C VAL A 52 12.60 -13.58 14.73
N ASP A 53 13.03 -14.15 15.85
CA ASP A 53 12.94 -13.52 17.16
C ASP A 53 14.32 -12.97 17.52
N LEU A 54 14.43 -11.64 17.62
CA LEU A 54 15.68 -10.96 17.98
C LEU A 54 15.97 -10.96 19.48
N GLU A 55 14.95 -11.09 20.33
CA GLU A 55 15.13 -11.10 21.78
C GLU A 55 15.86 -12.37 22.21
N ASN A 56 15.46 -13.51 21.66
CA ASN A 56 16.02 -14.82 21.99
C ASN A 56 16.98 -15.36 20.92
N LEU A 57 17.19 -14.62 19.82
CA LEU A 57 17.99 -15.02 18.66
C LEU A 57 17.52 -16.34 18.02
N ILE A 58 16.20 -16.52 17.92
CA ILE A 58 15.59 -17.75 17.42
C ILE A 58 15.14 -17.59 15.96
N PHE A 59 15.51 -18.56 15.12
CA PHE A 59 15.10 -18.67 13.72
C PHE A 59 14.20 -19.89 13.57
N ASN A 60 12.89 -19.66 13.45
CA ASN A 60 11.89 -20.71 13.30
C ASN A 60 11.41 -20.82 11.86
N PHE A 61 11.30 -22.04 11.35
CA PHE A 61 10.82 -22.31 10.01
C PHE A 61 9.52 -23.11 10.09
N THR A 62 8.43 -22.50 9.67
CA THR A 62 7.12 -23.16 9.61
C THR A 62 6.83 -23.54 8.17
N LYS A 63 6.64 -24.83 7.89
CA LYS A 63 6.22 -25.28 6.56
C LYS A 63 4.81 -24.77 6.27
N VAL A 64 4.61 -24.28 5.06
CA VAL A 64 3.32 -23.85 4.55
C VAL A 64 3.04 -24.54 3.23
N SER A 65 1.77 -24.75 2.94
CA SER A 65 1.34 -25.38 1.70
C SER A 65 0.09 -24.69 1.17
N ARG A 66 -0.07 -24.72 -0.15
CA ARG A 66 -1.29 -24.29 -0.83
C ARG A 66 -2.50 -25.04 -0.26
N VAL A 67 -3.51 -24.29 0.17
CA VAL A 67 -4.78 -24.81 0.67
C VAL A 67 -5.75 -24.94 -0.51
N GLN A 68 -6.44 -26.07 -0.65
CA GLN A 68 -7.29 -26.33 -1.82
C GLN A 68 -8.52 -25.42 -1.83
N GLU A 69 -9.04 -25.10 -0.65
CA GLU A 69 -10.20 -24.25 -0.45
C GLU A 69 -9.91 -22.76 -0.72
N CYS A 70 -8.66 -22.39 -1.03
CA CYS A 70 -8.30 -21.02 -1.39
C CYS A 70 -8.99 -20.58 -2.69
N SER A 71 -9.65 -19.41 -2.69
CA SER A 71 -10.35 -18.84 -3.85
C SER A 71 -9.43 -18.20 -4.91
N VAL A 72 -8.16 -17.94 -4.56
CA VAL A 72 -7.17 -17.28 -5.43
C VAL A 72 -6.30 -18.33 -6.11
N CYS A 73 -5.67 -19.17 -5.29
CA CYS A 73 -4.75 -20.20 -5.74
C CYS A 73 -5.28 -21.57 -5.31
N GLY A 74 -6.54 -21.93 -5.50
CA GLY A 74 -7.09 -23.23 -5.12
C GLY A 74 -8.24 -23.64 -6.04
N SER A 75 -9.00 -24.64 -5.62
CA SER A 75 -10.31 -24.99 -6.18
C SER A 75 -11.47 -24.31 -5.43
N GLY A 76 -11.16 -23.47 -4.44
CA GLY A 76 -12.13 -22.69 -3.68
C GLY A 76 -12.99 -21.80 -4.57
N LYS A 77 -14.26 -21.66 -4.21
CA LYS A 77 -15.18 -20.77 -4.93
C LYS A 77 -14.75 -19.32 -4.70
N LYS A 78 -14.66 -18.55 -5.79
CA LYS A 78 -14.53 -17.10 -5.71
C LYS A 78 -15.77 -16.53 -5.04
N GLN A 79 -15.57 -15.71 -4.03
CA GLN A 79 -16.65 -14.90 -3.48
C GLN A 79 -16.80 -13.69 -4.42
N ASP A 80 -17.99 -13.54 -5.01
CA ASP A 80 -18.36 -12.30 -5.69
C ASP A 80 -18.56 -11.23 -4.62
N LYS A 81 -17.47 -10.61 -4.18
CA LYS A 81 -17.57 -9.32 -3.49
C LYS A 81 -17.96 -8.28 -4.52
N PRO A 82 -18.93 -7.39 -4.23
CA PRO A 82 -19.18 -6.25 -5.10
C PRO A 82 -17.86 -5.54 -5.35
N LYS A 83 -17.55 -5.27 -6.63
CA LYS A 83 -16.33 -4.52 -6.97
C LYS A 83 -16.50 -3.11 -6.43
N GLU A 84 -15.78 -2.81 -5.37
CA GLU A 84 -15.64 -1.44 -4.88
C GLU A 84 -14.89 -0.62 -5.94
N GLU A 85 -15.34 0.61 -6.15
CA GLU A 85 -14.75 1.53 -7.12
C GLU A 85 -13.29 1.87 -6.73
N LEU A 86 -13.03 1.99 -5.43
CA LEU A 86 -11.74 2.32 -4.84
C LEU A 86 -11.44 1.31 -3.72
N ILE A 87 -10.20 0.84 -3.65
CA ILE A 87 -9.66 0.12 -2.50
C ILE A 87 -9.05 1.16 -1.58
N LEU A 88 -9.54 1.24 -0.34
CA LEU A 88 -9.06 2.15 0.67
C LEU A 88 -8.38 1.37 1.81
N GLU A 89 -7.18 1.79 2.18
CA GLU A 89 -6.43 1.17 3.28
C GLU A 89 -5.86 2.26 4.19
N GLU A 90 -6.15 2.21 5.48
CA GLU A 90 -5.45 3.06 6.44
C GLU A 90 -4.05 2.50 6.71
N LEU A 91 -3.04 3.35 6.55
CA LEU A 91 -1.67 2.98 6.85
C LEU A 91 -1.38 3.22 8.34
N CYS A 92 -0.70 2.27 8.96
CA CYS A 92 -0.25 2.36 10.35
C CYS A 92 0.76 3.52 10.58
N GLY A 93 1.41 3.99 9.50
CA GLY A 93 2.33 5.12 9.52
C GLY A 93 1.59 6.45 9.72
N ARG A 94 1.91 7.15 10.82
CA ARG A 94 1.40 8.49 11.12
C ARG A 94 2.39 9.56 10.67
N ASN A 95 2.07 10.35 9.66
CA ASN A 95 2.92 11.46 9.24
C ASN A 95 2.59 12.70 10.09
N ARG A 96 3.53 13.11 10.96
CA ARG A 96 3.33 14.18 11.96
C ARG A 96 2.09 13.96 12.84
N GLY A 97 1.83 12.70 13.21
CA GLY A 97 0.67 12.32 14.04
C GLY A 97 -0.67 12.25 13.30
N LYS A 98 -0.70 12.50 11.98
CA LYS A 98 -1.93 12.47 11.19
C LYS A 98 -2.19 11.10 10.60
N ARG A 99 -3.47 10.75 10.43
CA ARG A 99 -3.88 9.53 9.74
C ARG A 99 -3.46 9.58 8.28
N THR A 100 -3.14 8.41 7.72
CA THR A 100 -2.68 8.25 6.35
C THR A 100 -3.51 7.18 5.67
N PHE A 101 -4.04 7.47 4.49
CA PHE A 101 -4.84 6.53 3.70
C PHE A 101 -4.17 6.28 2.35
N SER A 102 -4.08 5.03 1.96
CA SER A 102 -3.78 4.60 0.60
C SER A 102 -5.09 4.40 -0.15
N VAL A 103 -5.21 5.02 -1.33
CA VAL A 103 -6.37 4.90 -2.20
C VAL A 103 -5.90 4.31 -3.52
N THR A 104 -6.49 3.20 -3.95
CA THR A 104 -6.18 2.59 -5.24
C THR A 104 -7.45 2.36 -6.04
N PRO A 105 -7.61 2.98 -7.21
CA PRO A 105 -8.76 2.72 -8.07
C PRO A 105 -8.73 1.28 -8.61
N THR A 106 -9.89 0.65 -8.73
CA THR A 106 -10.01 -0.71 -9.31
C THR A 106 -10.11 -0.71 -10.83
N TYR A 107 -9.98 0.47 -11.44
CA TYR A 107 -9.96 0.71 -12.87
C TYR A 107 -8.69 1.48 -13.26
N PRO A 108 -8.21 1.35 -14.51
CA PRO A 108 -7.09 2.14 -14.99
C PRO A 108 -7.38 3.63 -14.91
N VAL A 109 -6.46 4.38 -14.30
CA VAL A 109 -6.50 5.85 -14.25
C VAL A 109 -5.21 6.37 -14.87
N VAL A 110 -5.35 7.32 -15.78
CA VAL A 110 -4.22 8.08 -16.33
C VAL A 110 -4.31 9.48 -15.74
N LEU A 111 -3.40 9.80 -14.83
CA LEU A 111 -3.42 11.07 -14.14
C LEU A 111 -3.06 12.22 -15.10
N ASN A 112 -3.98 13.17 -15.31
CA ASN A 112 -3.65 14.44 -15.93
C ASN A 112 -3.03 15.37 -14.88
N VAL A 113 -1.70 15.44 -14.88
CA VAL A 113 -0.93 16.27 -13.95
C VAL A 113 -1.34 17.74 -14.00
N ASP A 114 -1.64 18.28 -15.18
CA ASP A 114 -1.97 19.70 -15.33
C ASP A 114 -3.32 20.03 -14.71
N ASP A 115 -4.31 19.15 -14.92
CA ASP A 115 -5.64 19.29 -14.31
C ASP A 115 -5.55 19.19 -12.77
N VAL A 116 -4.85 18.17 -12.27
CA VAL A 116 -4.66 17.96 -10.83
C VAL A 116 -3.89 19.14 -10.20
N THR A 117 -2.88 19.66 -10.87
CA THR A 117 -2.12 20.84 -10.42
C THR A 117 -2.99 22.10 -10.37
N SER A 118 -3.89 22.26 -11.35
CA SER A 118 -4.82 23.39 -11.40
C SER A 118 -5.82 23.33 -10.26
N ILE A 119 -6.45 22.16 -10.04
CA ILE A 119 -7.36 21.90 -8.91
C ILE A 119 -6.63 22.12 -7.58
N ALA A 120 -5.38 21.68 -7.46
CA ALA A 120 -4.56 21.89 -6.27
C ALA A 120 -4.39 23.37 -5.94
N LYS A 121 -4.00 24.19 -6.92
CA LYS A 121 -3.81 25.64 -6.73
C LYS A 121 -5.11 26.34 -6.33
N GLU A 122 -6.23 26.00 -6.99
CA GLU A 122 -7.55 26.55 -6.65
C GLU A 122 -7.97 26.25 -5.21
N ARG A 123 -7.59 25.07 -4.71
CA ARG A 123 -7.87 24.62 -3.34
C ARG A 123 -6.81 25.03 -2.31
N GLY A 124 -5.85 25.88 -2.70
CA GLY A 124 -4.80 26.39 -1.81
C GLY A 124 -3.68 25.39 -1.48
N PHE A 125 -3.54 24.31 -2.27
CA PHE A 125 -2.42 23.40 -2.16
C PHE A 125 -1.19 23.97 -2.88
N VAL A 126 -0.03 23.78 -2.25
CA VAL A 126 1.27 24.01 -2.85
C VAL A 126 1.77 22.68 -3.43
N VAL A 127 2.17 22.68 -4.70
CA VAL A 127 2.82 21.51 -5.32
C VAL A 127 4.27 21.46 -4.83
N GLU A 128 4.62 20.39 -4.12
CA GLU A 128 5.97 20.19 -3.57
C GLU A 128 6.88 19.43 -4.54
N ASN A 129 6.32 18.47 -5.27
CA ASN A 129 7.10 17.62 -6.17
C ASN A 129 6.27 17.24 -7.39
N LEU A 130 6.87 17.40 -8.56
CA LEU A 130 6.40 16.83 -9.80
C LEU A 130 7.52 15.96 -10.38
N GLY A 131 7.30 14.65 -10.42
CA GLY A 131 8.27 13.69 -10.92
C GLY A 131 7.69 12.73 -11.96
N ASP A 132 8.55 11.90 -12.52
CA ASP A 132 8.14 10.94 -13.56
C ASP A 132 7.17 9.87 -13.05
N LEU A 133 7.08 9.66 -11.74
CA LEU A 133 6.22 8.65 -11.12
C LEU A 133 4.91 9.23 -10.57
N GLY A 134 4.80 10.55 -10.39
CA GLY A 134 3.66 11.15 -9.71
C GLY A 134 3.81 12.62 -9.34
N ILE A 135 2.81 13.13 -8.62
CA ILE A 135 2.74 14.51 -8.11
C ILE A 135 2.41 14.50 -6.62
N SER A 136 3.14 15.30 -5.84
CA SER A 136 2.89 15.53 -4.42
C SER A 136 2.54 16.99 -4.16
N MET A 137 1.49 17.20 -3.39
CA MET A 137 0.96 18.50 -3.04
C MET A 137 0.52 18.54 -1.58
N ARG A 138 0.45 19.73 -1.00
CA ARG A 138 0.04 19.90 0.39
C ARG A 138 -0.62 21.24 0.69
N THR A 139 -1.37 21.26 1.77
CA THR A 139 -1.64 22.47 2.56
C THR A 139 -0.81 22.41 3.86
N ASN A 140 -1.15 23.27 4.83
CA ASN A 140 -0.62 23.12 6.19
C ASN A 140 -1.07 21.81 6.83
N ASP A 141 -2.29 21.35 6.48
CA ASP A 141 -2.94 20.27 7.21
C ASP A 141 -3.04 18.94 6.48
N ILE A 142 -3.08 18.98 5.16
CA ILE A 142 -3.33 17.82 4.31
C ILE A 142 -2.16 17.68 3.33
N SER A 143 -1.72 16.44 3.07
CA SER A 143 -0.82 16.14 1.96
C SER A 143 -1.43 15.06 1.09
N VAL A 144 -1.27 15.21 -0.21
CA VAL A 144 -1.79 14.29 -1.23
C VAL A 144 -0.65 13.98 -2.18
N SER A 145 -0.36 12.69 -2.36
CA SER A 145 0.61 12.22 -3.34
C SER A 145 -0.05 11.24 -4.29
N PHE A 146 -0.21 11.64 -5.55
CA PHE A 146 -0.73 10.79 -6.61
C PHE A 146 0.40 10.16 -7.40
N MET A 147 0.26 8.86 -7.67
CA MET A 147 1.04 8.15 -8.68
C MET A 147 0.41 8.33 -10.06
N LYS A 148 1.19 8.22 -11.13
CA LYS A 148 0.65 8.27 -12.51
C LYS A 148 -0.41 7.21 -12.81
N SER A 149 -0.37 6.09 -12.08
CA SER A 149 -1.36 5.00 -12.14
C SER A 149 -2.71 5.34 -11.48
N GLY A 150 -2.83 6.51 -10.85
CA GLY A 150 -4.01 6.97 -10.13
C GLY A 150 -4.05 6.61 -8.65
N SER A 151 -3.22 5.66 -8.17
CA SER A 151 -3.10 5.41 -6.74
C SER A 151 -2.65 6.67 -5.99
N ALA A 152 -3.15 6.89 -4.79
CA ALA A 152 -2.85 8.07 -4.00
C ALA A 152 -2.55 7.72 -2.54
N VAL A 153 -1.67 8.50 -1.92
CA VAL A 153 -1.45 8.53 -0.48
C VAL A 153 -1.94 9.87 0.06
N LEU A 154 -2.90 9.82 0.98
CA LEU A 154 -3.56 10.98 1.59
C LEU A 154 -3.21 11.05 3.07
N VAL A 155 -2.56 12.13 3.50
CA VAL A 155 -2.22 12.40 4.90
C VAL A 155 -3.12 13.51 5.41
N GLY A 156 -3.75 13.32 6.57
CA GLY A 156 -4.59 14.33 7.20
C GLY A 156 -6.10 14.10 7.22
N PRO A 157 -6.73 13.33 6.29
CA PRO A 157 -8.14 13.00 6.42
C PRO A 157 -8.46 12.35 7.78
N LYS A 158 -9.63 12.66 8.33
CA LYS A 158 -10.06 12.15 9.63
C LYS A 158 -10.58 10.73 9.55
N ASP A 159 -11.14 10.34 8.42
CA ASP A 159 -11.75 9.04 8.20
C ASP A 159 -11.74 8.67 6.70
N GLU A 160 -12.23 7.48 6.41
CA GLU A 160 -12.32 6.91 5.07
C GLU A 160 -13.22 7.73 4.12
N GLN A 161 -14.27 8.36 4.66
CA GLN A 161 -15.21 9.15 3.87
C GLN A 161 -14.56 10.45 3.40
N GLU A 162 -13.86 11.14 4.31
CA GLU A 162 -13.09 12.34 3.98
C GLU A 162 -11.96 12.02 3.00
N ALA A 163 -11.24 10.89 3.19
CA ALA A 163 -10.21 10.43 2.27
C ALA A 163 -10.78 10.17 0.85
N THR A 164 -11.92 9.50 0.77
CA THR A 164 -12.60 9.20 -0.50
C THR A 164 -13.07 10.47 -1.20
N SER A 165 -13.70 11.39 -0.46
CA SER A 165 -14.15 12.67 -1.01
C SER A 165 -12.97 13.48 -1.56
N LEU A 166 -11.89 13.56 -0.78
CA LEU A 166 -10.68 14.28 -1.16
C LEU A 166 -10.03 13.68 -2.41
N TYR A 167 -9.97 12.35 -2.52
CA TYR A 167 -9.46 11.68 -3.72
C TYR A 167 -10.29 12.03 -4.96
N LYS A 168 -11.61 11.86 -4.88
CA LYS A 168 -12.53 12.09 -6.01
C LYS A 168 -12.54 13.54 -6.46
N ASP A 169 -12.36 14.46 -5.52
CA ASP A 169 -12.24 15.88 -5.75
C ASP A 169 -11.07 16.27 -6.67
N PHE A 170 -9.94 15.56 -6.55
CA PHE A 170 -8.76 15.80 -7.39
C PHE A 170 -8.83 15.07 -8.72
N ILE A 171 -9.36 13.86 -8.74
CA ILE A 171 -9.46 13.08 -9.98
C ILE A 171 -10.53 13.66 -10.90
N GLY A 172 -11.65 14.19 -10.38
CA GLY A 172 -12.70 14.82 -11.18
C GLY A 172 -13.27 13.90 -12.28
N THR A 173 -14.36 14.31 -12.93
CA THR A 173 -14.98 13.51 -14.00
C THR A 173 -14.14 13.52 -15.30
N LYS A 174 -13.15 14.42 -15.41
CA LYS A 174 -12.33 14.64 -16.62
C LYS A 174 -11.00 13.90 -16.64
N SER A 175 -10.44 13.47 -15.50
CA SER A 175 -9.18 12.70 -15.47
C SER A 175 -9.38 11.20 -15.74
N ILE A 176 -10.61 10.77 -16.03
CA ILE A 176 -10.93 9.44 -16.52
C ILE A 176 -10.81 9.48 -18.05
N ILE A 177 -9.58 9.39 -18.58
CA ILE A 177 -9.43 9.03 -19.99
C ILE A 177 -9.84 7.56 -20.08
N THR A 178 -11.12 7.34 -20.41
CA THR A 178 -11.59 6.03 -20.84
C THR A 178 -11.01 5.80 -22.23
N GLU A 179 -9.84 5.17 -22.32
CA GLU A 179 -9.49 4.42 -23.53
C GLU A 179 -10.35 3.13 -23.57
N HIS A 180 -11.66 3.31 -23.65
CA HIS A 180 -12.53 2.31 -24.26
C HIS A 180 -12.81 2.77 -25.69
N LYS A 181 -11.78 2.64 -26.53
CA LYS A 181 -11.96 2.47 -27.97
C LYS A 181 -11.12 1.29 -28.46
N ASN A 182 -11.82 0.16 -28.61
CA ASN A 182 -11.54 -0.98 -29.51
C ASN A 182 -10.24 -1.77 -29.20
N ILE A 183 -10.26 -3.07 -28.93
CA ILE A 183 -10.87 -4.19 -29.66
C ILE A 183 -11.22 -5.31 -28.66
#